data_AF-I2CC14-F1
#
_entry.id   AF-I2CC14-F1
#
_cell.length_a   1.000
_cell.length_b   1.000
_cell.length_c   1.000
_cell.angle_alpha   90.00
_cell.angle_beta   90.00
_cell.angle_gamma   90.00
#
_symmetry.space_group_name_H-M   'P 1'
#
loop_
_entity.id
_entity.type
_entity.pdbx_description
1 polymer ?
#
loop_
_entity_poly.entity_id
_entity_poly.type
_entity_poly.pdbx_seq_one_letter_code
_entity_poly.pdbx_strand_id
1 'polypeptide(L)' 'MNDLMWNKTVVSRNIEQLRKDGHIVIEPVEIMAFEIATGTRKPNRGLITPDKALLAIEKGFKERTKHPSLT' A
#
# COMPACT_ATOMS: atom_id res chain seq x y z
N MET A 1 -4.35 -6.31 -3.35
CA MET A 1 -4.26 -7.79 -3.33
C MET A 1 -5.27 -8.31 -2.32
N ASN A 2 -5.75 -9.55 -2.41
CA ASN A 2 -6.74 -10.02 -1.42
C ASN A 2 -6.14 -10.10 0.00
N ASP A 3 -7.02 -10.15 0.99
CA ASP A 3 -6.61 -10.10 2.40
C ASP A 3 -5.75 -11.33 2.79
N LEU A 4 -6.03 -12.49 2.21
CA LEU A 4 -5.24 -13.71 2.42
C LEU A 4 -3.77 -13.56 1.97
N MET A 5 -3.51 -12.84 0.88
CA MET A 5 -2.14 -12.55 0.44
C MET A 5 -1.48 -11.51 1.34
N TRP A 6 -2.22 -10.45 1.69
CA TRP A 6 -1.72 -9.36 2.53
C TRP A 6 -1.23 -9.85 3.90
N ASN A 7 -1.93 -10.82 4.48
CA ASN A 7 -1.61 -11.40 5.79
C ASN A 7 -0.49 -12.46 5.74
N LYS A 8 0.13 -12.73 4.59
CA LYS A 8 1.31 -13.61 4.56
C LYS A 8 2.49 -12.89 5.21
N THR A 9 3.18 -13.57 6.12
CA THR A 9 4.36 -13.05 6.85
C THR A 9 5.40 -12.41 5.92
N VAL A 10 5.62 -13.01 4.74
CA VAL A 10 6.59 -12.51 3.76
C VAL A 10 6.20 -11.15 3.17
N VAL A 11 4.90 -10.85 3.06
CA VAL A 11 4.41 -9.56 2.55
C VAL A 11 4.70 -8.47 3.57
N SER A 12 4.32 -8.67 4.84
CA SER A 12 4.60 -7.69 5.90
C SER A 12 6.10 -7.45 6.07
N ARG A 13 6.93 -8.52 6.05
CA ARG A 13 8.39 -8.39 6.13
C ARG A 13 8.96 -7.56 4.98
N ASN A 14 8.52 -7.80 3.75
CA ASN A 14 9.06 -7.10 2.58
C ASN A 14 8.56 -5.65 2.50
N ILE A 15 7.33 -5.37 2.91
CA ILE A 15 6.81 -3.99 3.06
C ILE A 15 7.68 -3.22 4.05
N GLU A 16 8.03 -3.83 5.18
CA GLU A 16 8.88 -3.20 6.17
C GLU A 16 10.30 -2.98 5.65
N GLN A 17 10.84 -3.91 4.86
CA GLN A 17 12.14 -3.72 4.21
C GLN A 17 12.10 -2.52 3.24
N LEU A 18 11.07 -2.42 2.39
CA LEU A 18 10.90 -1.27 1.49
C LEU A 18 10.88 0.07 2.24
N ARG A 19 10.22 0.12 3.41
CA ARG A 19 10.20 1.31 4.26
C ARG A 19 11.57 1.67 4.81
N LYS A 20 12.32 0.67 5.30
CA LYS A 20 13.69 0.85 5.78
C LYS A 20 14.64 1.32 4.69
N ASP A 21 14.40 0.88 3.45
CA ASP A 21 15.17 1.28 2.27
C ASP A 21 14.73 2.66 1.71
N GLY A 22 13.84 3.37 2.41
CA GLY A 22 13.41 4.72 2.06
C GLY A 22 12.29 4.79 1.03
N HIS A 23 11.69 3.66 0.66
CA HIS A 23 10.48 3.66 -0.16
C HIS A 23 9.24 3.97 0.67
N ILE A 24 8.25 4.60 0.05
CA ILE A 24 6.97 4.91 0.69
C ILE A 24 5.97 3.84 0.26
N VAL A 25 5.44 3.10 1.23
CA VAL A 25 4.38 2.10 1.01
C VAL A 25 3.08 2.62 1.60
N ILE A 26 2.16 3.03 0.73
CA ILE A 26 0.84 3.51 1.14
C ILE A 26 -0.03 2.31 1.53
N GLU A 27 -0.64 2.40 2.71
CA GLU A 27 -1.53 1.37 3.23
C GLU A 27 -2.80 1.24 2.36
N PRO A 28 -3.20 0.01 2.00
CA PRO A 28 -4.46 -0.22 1.31
C PRO A 28 -5.65 -0.07 2.27
N VAL A 29 -6.85 0.06 1.70
CA VAL A 29 -8.10 0.08 2.45
C VAL A 29 -8.76 -1.30 2.44
N GLU A 30 -9.32 -1.70 3.58
CA GLU A 30 -10.10 -2.92 3.67
C GLU A 30 -11.50 -2.69 3.09
N ILE A 31 -11.89 -3.53 2.13
CA ILE A 31 -13.18 -3.44 1.45
C ILE A 31 -13.75 -4.83 1.17
N MET A 32 -15.07 -4.94 1.07
CA MET A 32 -15.73 -6.12 0.51
C MET A 32 -15.77 -6.01 -1.01
N ALA A 33 -14.82 -6.66 -1.69
CA ALA A 33 -14.70 -6.65 -3.14
C ALA A 33 -15.02 -8.02 -3.74
N PHE A 34 -15.34 -8.04 -5.03
CA PHE A 34 -15.50 -9.29 -5.77
C PHE A 34 -14.14 -10.01 -5.90
N GLU A 35 -14.07 -11.27 -5.46
CA GLU A 35 -12.89 -12.12 -5.59
C GLU A 35 -13.02 -12.97 -6.85
N ILE A 36 -12.17 -12.69 -7.83
CA ILE A 36 -12.16 -13.37 -9.14
C ILE A 36 -12.05 -14.90 -8.97
N ALA A 37 -11.22 -15.36 -8.02
CA ALA A 37 -10.97 -16.78 -7.82
C ALA A 37 -12.20 -17.57 -7.32
N THR A 38 -13.12 -16.94 -6.59
CA THR A 38 -14.31 -17.62 -6.04
C THR A 38 -15.62 -17.16 -6.62
N GLY A 39 -15.62 -16.10 -7.43
CA GLY A 39 -16.85 -15.51 -7.98
C GLY A 39 -17.77 -14.91 -6.91
N THR A 40 -17.25 -14.62 -5.71
CA THR A 40 -18.02 -14.13 -4.56
C THR A 40 -17.36 -12.91 -3.94
N ARG A 41 -18.11 -12.14 -3.15
CA ARG A 41 -17.54 -11.00 -2.42
C ARG A 41 -16.81 -11.46 -1.18
N LYS A 42 -15.57 -10.99 -0.98
CA LYS A 42 -14.73 -11.29 0.18
C LYS A 42 -13.94 -10.05 0.64
N PRO A 43 -13.39 -10.08 1.87
CA PRO A 43 -12.44 -9.07 2.31
C PRO A 43 -11.24 -8.95 1.38
N ASN A 44 -10.88 -7.72 1.01
CA ASN A 44 -9.81 -7.42 0.08
C ASN A 44 -9.09 -6.14 0.51
N ARG A 45 -7.81 -6.02 0.13
CA ARG A 45 -7.00 -4.82 0.36
C ARG A 45 -6.94 -4.03 -0.95
N GLY A 46 -7.85 -3.06 -1.05
CA GLY A 46 -8.07 -2.20 -2.22
C GLY A 46 -7.25 -0.92 -2.19
N LEU A 47 -7.23 -0.24 -3.34
CA LEU A 47 -6.60 1.08 -3.46
C LEU A 47 -7.44 2.16 -2.80
N ILE A 48 -6.79 3.22 -2.33
CA ILE A 48 -7.43 4.48 -1.98
C ILE A 48 -8.00 5.17 -3.23
N THR A 49 -8.89 6.14 -3.04
CA THR A 49 -9.45 6.92 -4.14
C THR A 49 -8.38 7.78 -4.83
N PRO A 50 -8.59 8.18 -6.11
CA PRO A 50 -7.62 8.99 -6.86
C PRO A 50 -7.17 10.26 -6.13
N ASP A 51 -8.09 11.03 -5.53
CA ASP A 51 -7.73 12.24 -4.79
C ASP A 51 -6.85 11.95 -3.57
N LYS A 52 -7.12 10.86 -2.86
CA LYS A 52 -6.28 10.44 -1.73
C LYS A 52 -4.91 9.96 -2.20
N ALA A 53 -4.84 9.32 -3.37
CA ALA A 53 -3.59 8.92 -3.98
C ALA A 53 -2.75 10.16 -4.38
N LEU A 54 -3.38 11.19 -4.95
CA LEU A 54 -2.72 12.46 -5.26
C LEU A 54 -2.11 13.08 -3.99
N LEU A 55 -2.88 13.20 -2.92
CA LEU A 55 -2.40 13.73 -1.64
C LEU A 55 -1.23 12.91 -1.06
N ALA A 56 -1.29 11.57 -1.19
CA ALA A 56 -0.23 10.69 -0.73
C ALA A 56 1.08 10.91 -1.51
N ILE A 57 0.99 11.10 -2.83
CA ILE A 57 2.14 11.38 -3.70
C ILE A 57 2.74 12.75 -3.36
N GLU A 58 1.91 13.80 -3.26
CA GLU A 58 2.37 15.14 -2.90
C GLU A 58 3.08 15.17 -1.54
N LYS A 59 2.52 14.46 -0.54
CA LYS A 59 3.13 14.32 0.77
C LYS A 59 4.49 13.62 0.68
N GLY A 60 4.56 12.48 -0.02
CA GLY A 60 5.80 11.72 -0.17
C GLY A 60 6.90 12.51 -0.89
N PHE A 61 6.53 13.32 -1.88
CA PHE A 61 7.47 14.21 -2.55
C PHE A 61 8.03 15.29 -1.60
N LYS A 62 7.15 15.95 -0.82
CA LYS A 62 7.56 16.96 0.18
C LYS A 62 8.46 16.38 1.28
N GLU A 63 8.24 15.14 1.68
CA GLU A 63 9.09 14.47 2.69
C GLU A 63 10.50 14.20 2.16
N ARG A 64 10.61 13.74 0.90
CA ARG A 64 11.89 13.50 0.23
C ARG A 64 12.70 14.78 0.01
N THR A 65 12.05 15.88 -0.39
CA THR A 65 12.76 17.15 -0.65
C THR A 65 13.25 17.83 0.63
N LYS A 66 12.66 17.54 1.79
CA LYS A 66 13.14 18.04 3.09
C LYS A 66 14.39 17.32 3.60
N HIS A 67 14.68 16.11 3.12
CA HIS A 67 15.83 15.30 3.56
C HIS A 67 16.58 14.74 2.34
N PRO A 68 17.44 15.57 1.69
CA PRO A 68 18.08 15.24 0.42
C PRO A 68 19.09 14.07 0.50
N SER A 69 19.50 13.65 1.69
CA SER A 69 20.59 12.68 1.91
C SER A 69 20.21 11.21 1.66
N LEU A 70 19.09 10.93 0.96
CA LEU A 70 18.56 9.58 0.72
C LEU A 70 18.52 9.20 -0.78
N THR A 71 19.25 9.92 -1.63
CA THR A 71 19.50 9.54 -3.04
C THR A 71 20.89 9.00 -3.24
#